data_AF-A0A950AX29-F1
#
_entry.id   AF-A0A950AX29-F1
#
_cell.length_a   1.000
_cell.length_b   1.000
_cell.length_c   1.000
_cell.angle_alpha   90.00
_cell.angle_beta   90.00
_cell.angle_gamma   90.00
#
_symmetry.space_group_name_H-M   'P 1'
#
loop_
_entity.id
_entity.type
_entity.pdbx_description
1 polymer ?
#
loop_
_entity_poly.entity_id
_entity_poly.type
_entity_poly.pdbx_seq_one_letter_code
_entity_poly.pdbx_strand_id
1 'polypeptide(L)'
;MSRTRTLPSEAYAAALAATPGVGPVRLRELLDRWTPEEAWAAVGDRRLDVGALWEGHAAAGVVVRVRGRDGYPAALGGDHEAPAVLFSVGDLGAVDGPRVTIVGSRRCTRYGRDVAFDLGRDLAHAGVRVVSGLALGVDSAAHAGVLDAGDTAAPPVAVVGSGLDVVYPRAHARLWEQVATAGVILSEAPLGARPEPWRFPARNRILAAVANVVVVVESRA
;
A
#
# COMPACT_ATOMS: atom_id res chain seq x y z
N MET A 1 37.66 -9.60 8.35
CA MET A 1 37.14 -10.32 7.15
C MET A 1 35.62 -10.21 7.18
N SER A 2 35.07 -9.19 6.54
CA SER A 2 33.62 -8.94 6.51
C SER A 2 32.96 -9.98 5.60
N ARG A 3 32.11 -10.85 6.15
CA ARG A 3 31.25 -11.73 5.34
C ARG A 3 30.35 -10.82 4.51
N THR A 4 30.52 -10.82 3.19
CA THR A 4 29.60 -10.13 2.28
C THR A 4 28.23 -10.76 2.47
N ARG A 5 27.35 -10.09 3.22
CA ARG A 5 25.99 -10.58 3.48
C ARG A 5 25.26 -10.57 2.14
N THR A 6 24.98 -11.75 1.59
CA THR A 6 24.18 -11.86 0.36
C THR A 6 22.81 -11.24 0.64
N LEU A 7 22.44 -10.23 -0.13
CA LEU A 7 21.15 -9.55 0.02
C LEU A 7 20.05 -10.37 -0.67
N PRO A 8 18.82 -10.35 -0.15
CA PRO A 8 17.69 -11.03 -0.78
C PRO A 8 17.27 -10.31 -2.07
N SER A 9 16.61 -11.00 -2.99
CA SER A 9 16.15 -10.40 -4.26
C SER A 9 15.23 -9.19 -4.05
N GLU A 10 14.44 -9.20 -2.97
CA GLU A 10 13.58 -8.09 -2.53
C GLU A 10 14.36 -6.80 -2.32
N ALA A 11 15.62 -6.87 -1.86
CA ALA A 11 16.47 -5.71 -1.68
C ALA A 11 16.77 -5.02 -3.01
N TYR A 12 17.11 -5.80 -4.04
CA TYR A 12 17.36 -5.30 -5.38
C TYR A 12 16.08 -4.76 -6.03
N ALA A 13 14.95 -5.42 -5.81
CA ALA A 13 13.65 -4.96 -6.32
C ALA A 13 13.23 -3.62 -5.68
N ALA A 14 13.42 -3.46 -4.37
CA ALA A 14 13.19 -2.19 -3.68
C ALA A 14 14.14 -1.08 -4.18
N ALA A 15 15.41 -1.41 -4.42
CA ALA A 15 16.38 -0.46 -4.98
C ALA A 15 16.03 -0.03 -6.42
N LEU A 16 15.53 -0.96 -7.24
CA LEU A 16 14.98 -0.64 -8.57
C LEU A 16 13.78 0.31 -8.45
N ALA A 17 12.85 0.07 -7.52
CA ALA A 17 11.72 0.96 -7.29
C ALA A 17 12.15 2.38 -6.86
N ALA A 18 13.28 2.50 -6.16
CA ALA A 18 13.88 3.77 -5.76
C ALA A 18 14.74 4.45 -6.86
N THR A 19 14.97 3.78 -7.99
CA THR A 19 15.81 4.31 -9.07
C THR A 19 15.09 5.44 -9.82
N PRO A 20 15.71 6.64 -9.96
CA PRO A 20 15.11 7.74 -10.71
C PRO A 20 14.74 7.34 -12.14
N GLY A 21 13.51 7.65 -12.56
CA GLY A 21 12.99 7.29 -13.88
C GLY A 21 12.48 5.84 -14.01
N VAL A 22 12.53 5.04 -12.94
CA VAL A 22 11.88 3.73 -12.86
C VAL A 22 10.56 3.88 -12.12
N GLY A 23 9.49 4.20 -12.87
CA GLY A 23 8.12 4.20 -12.36
C GLY A 23 7.49 2.79 -12.34
N PRO A 24 6.26 2.64 -11.83
CA PRO A 24 5.58 1.35 -11.71
C PRO A 24 5.55 0.50 -12.99
N VAL A 25 5.24 1.12 -14.12
CA VAL A 25 5.16 0.44 -15.43
C VAL A 25 6.53 -0.11 -15.83
N ARG A 26 7.55 0.73 -15.79
CA ARG A 26 8.92 0.35 -16.14
C ARG A 26 9.49 -0.70 -15.18
N LEU A 27 9.18 -0.59 -13.88
CA LEU A 27 9.59 -1.57 -12.88
C LEU A 27 9.01 -2.95 -13.20
N ARG A 28 7.73 -3.02 -13.57
CA ARG A 28 7.08 -4.27 -14.01
C ARG A 28 7.72 -4.84 -15.27
N GLU A 29 7.95 -4.02 -16.30
CA GLU A 29 8.63 -4.45 -17.54
C GLU A 29 10.02 -5.04 -17.27
N LEU A 30 10.78 -4.45 -16.34
CA LEU A 30 12.08 -4.95 -15.94
C LEU A 30 11.98 -6.30 -15.22
N LEU A 31 11.07 -6.43 -14.25
CA LEU A 31 10.92 -7.63 -13.43
C LEU A 31 10.17 -8.77 -14.13
N ASP A 32 9.48 -8.49 -15.24
CA ASP A 32 8.90 -9.50 -16.12
C ASP A 32 9.95 -10.12 -17.04
N ARG A 33 11.05 -9.40 -17.30
CA ARG A 33 12.13 -9.84 -18.19
C ARG A 33 13.30 -10.47 -17.44
N TRP A 34 13.58 -9.97 -16.24
CA TRP A 34 14.80 -10.26 -15.50
C TRP A 34 14.51 -10.50 -14.02
N THR A 35 15.38 -11.28 -13.38
CA THR A 35 15.41 -11.31 -11.92
C THR A 35 15.74 -9.92 -11.36
N PRO A 36 15.34 -9.59 -10.11
CA PRO A 36 15.69 -8.31 -9.49
C PRO A 36 17.19 -7.99 -9.53
N GLU A 37 18.04 -8.98 -9.33
CA GLU A 37 19.50 -8.87 -9.37
C GLU A 37 20.02 -8.50 -10.77
N GLU A 38 19.53 -9.19 -11.81
CA GLU A 38 19.89 -8.93 -13.21
C GLU A 38 19.38 -7.56 -13.67
N ALA A 39 18.13 -7.22 -13.34
CA ALA A 39 17.56 -5.91 -13.63
C ALA A 39 18.36 -4.80 -12.91
N TRP A 40 18.71 -5.00 -11.63
CA TRP A 40 19.57 -4.08 -10.91
C TRP A 40 20.94 -3.95 -11.58
N ALA A 41 21.57 -5.05 -11.97
CA ALA A 41 22.84 -5.03 -12.68
C ALA A 41 22.75 -4.21 -13.98
N ALA A 42 21.67 -4.37 -14.74
CA ALA A 42 21.45 -3.71 -16.02
C ALA A 42 21.12 -2.21 -15.93
N VAL A 43 20.24 -1.79 -15.01
CA VAL A 43 19.68 -0.42 -15.00
C VAL A 43 19.71 0.29 -13.65
N GLY A 44 20.12 -0.37 -12.57
CA GLY A 44 20.13 0.22 -11.22
C GLY A 44 21.04 1.44 -11.12
N ASP A 45 20.59 2.46 -10.36
CA ASP A 45 21.38 3.66 -10.09
C ASP A 45 22.56 3.33 -9.17
N ARG A 46 23.78 3.46 -9.69
CA ARG A 46 25.02 3.14 -8.94
C ARG A 46 25.27 4.04 -7.74
N ARG A 47 24.53 5.15 -7.60
CA ARG A 47 24.58 6.03 -6.43
C ARG A 47 23.79 5.50 -5.24
N LEU A 48 22.87 4.55 -5.46
CA LEU A 48 22.09 3.94 -4.39
C LEU A 48 22.84 2.74 -3.82
N ASP A 49 22.89 2.66 -2.49
CA ASP A 49 23.37 1.48 -1.77
C ASP A 49 22.19 0.55 -1.47
N VAL A 50 22.17 -0.60 -2.15
CA VAL A 50 21.11 -1.61 -2.00
C VAL A 50 21.03 -2.15 -0.56
N GLY A 51 22.17 -2.30 0.10
CA GLY A 51 22.24 -2.79 1.48
C GLY A 51 21.67 -1.76 2.46
N ALA A 52 22.07 -0.50 2.32
CA ALA A 52 21.55 0.59 3.15
C ALA A 52 20.04 0.81 2.94
N LEU A 53 19.56 0.73 1.70
CA LEU A 53 18.13 0.80 1.40
C LEU A 53 17.37 -0.36 2.07
N TRP A 54 17.88 -1.58 1.97
CA TRP A 54 17.26 -2.75 2.60
C TRP A 54 17.18 -2.62 4.12
N GLU A 55 18.25 -2.15 4.75
CA GLU A 55 18.27 -1.86 6.19
C GLU A 55 17.27 -0.76 6.57
N GLY A 56 17.12 0.27 5.73
CA GLY A 56 16.11 1.32 5.90
C GLY A 56 14.67 0.79 5.94
N HIS A 57 14.33 -0.18 5.08
CA HIS A 57 13.01 -0.82 5.09
C HIS A 57 12.79 -1.61 6.39
N ALA A 58 13.77 -2.40 6.80
CA ALA A 58 13.69 -3.15 8.06
C ALA A 58 13.56 -2.23 9.28
N ALA A 59 14.33 -1.14 9.34
CA ALA A 59 14.27 -0.15 10.41
C ALA A 59 12.92 0.60 10.46
N ALA A 60 12.28 0.80 9.31
CA ALA A 60 10.96 1.40 9.21
C ALA A 60 9.80 0.40 9.45
N GLY A 61 10.10 -0.87 9.74
CA GLY A 61 9.08 -1.93 9.85
C GLY A 61 8.38 -2.24 8.53
N VAL A 62 8.98 -1.86 7.40
CA VAL A 62 8.43 -2.08 6.07
C VAL A 62 8.89 -3.41 5.51
N VAL A 63 7.92 -4.24 5.15
CA VAL A 63 8.12 -5.50 4.46
C VAL A 63 8.03 -5.26 2.96
N VAL A 64 8.94 -5.87 2.20
CA VAL A 64 8.97 -5.83 0.74
C VAL A 64 8.52 -7.18 0.19
N ARG A 65 7.62 -7.15 -0.79
CA ARG A 65 7.17 -8.33 -1.55
C ARG A 65 7.32 -8.07 -3.05
N VAL A 66 7.71 -9.10 -3.78
CA VAL A 66 7.87 -9.05 -5.23
C VAL A 66 6.80 -9.92 -5.89
N ARG A 67 6.17 -9.41 -6.94
CA ARG A 67 5.14 -10.13 -7.68
C ARG A 67 5.67 -11.46 -8.20
N GLY A 68 4.87 -12.52 -8.09
CA GLY A 68 5.25 -13.87 -8.53
C GLY A 68 6.17 -14.61 -7.56
N ARG A 69 6.45 -14.04 -6.38
CA ARG A 69 7.18 -14.72 -5.30
C ARG A 69 6.29 -15.01 -4.10
N ASP A 70 6.75 -15.94 -3.25
CA ASP A 70 6.04 -16.33 -2.03
C ASP A 70 5.79 -15.12 -1.11
N GLY A 71 4.60 -15.09 -0.51
CA GLY A 71 4.18 -14.02 0.38
C GLY A 71 3.69 -12.75 -0.31
N TYR A 72 3.63 -12.71 -1.65
CA TYR A 72 2.88 -11.68 -2.37
C TYR A 72 1.36 -11.95 -2.21
N PRO A 73 0.53 -10.93 -1.92
CA PRO A 73 -0.87 -11.16 -1.57
C PRO A 73 -1.66 -11.70 -2.77
N ALA A 74 -2.35 -12.83 -2.56
CA ALA A 74 -3.17 -13.47 -3.59
C ALA A 74 -4.29 -12.55 -4.11
N ALA A 75 -4.77 -11.63 -3.27
CA ALA A 75 -5.74 -10.59 -3.65
C ALA A 75 -5.30 -9.71 -4.83
N LEU A 76 -3.98 -9.59 -5.07
CA LEU A 76 -3.42 -8.86 -6.21
C LEU A 76 -2.89 -9.78 -7.32
N GLY A 77 -2.84 -11.09 -7.10
CA GLY A 77 -2.15 -12.03 -8.00
C GLY A 77 -2.76 -12.15 -9.40
N GLY A 78 -4.07 -11.89 -9.53
CA GLY A 78 -4.79 -11.95 -10.82
C GLY A 78 -4.79 -10.66 -11.62
N ASP A 79 -4.32 -9.54 -11.06
CA ASP A 79 -4.32 -8.25 -11.75
C ASP A 79 -3.09 -8.10 -12.65
N HIS A 80 -3.32 -7.87 -13.95
CA HIS A 80 -2.28 -7.53 -14.92
C HIS A 80 -1.49 -6.26 -14.57
N GLU A 81 -2.11 -5.31 -13.86
CA GLU A 81 -1.44 -4.11 -13.40
C GLU A 81 -0.80 -4.28 -12.02
N ALA A 82 -0.92 -5.43 -11.35
CA ALA A 82 -0.45 -5.65 -9.99
C ALA A 82 0.96 -5.07 -9.74
N PRO A 83 1.19 -4.41 -8.59
CA PRO A 83 2.49 -3.83 -8.27
C PRO A 83 3.63 -4.85 -8.38
N ALA A 84 4.64 -4.55 -9.19
CA ALA A 84 5.79 -5.45 -9.34
C ALA A 84 6.55 -5.60 -8.01
N VAL A 85 6.56 -4.54 -7.22
CA VAL A 85 7.04 -4.50 -5.84
C VAL A 85 5.96 -3.87 -4.96
N LEU A 86 5.62 -4.55 -3.87
CA LEU A 86 4.65 -4.09 -2.88
C LEU A 86 5.37 -3.89 -1.55
N PHE A 87 5.21 -2.70 -0.97
CA PHE A 87 5.66 -2.34 0.36
C PHE A 87 4.47 -2.43 1.31
N SER A 88 4.68 -2.98 2.51
CA SER A 88 3.64 -3.04 3.54
C SER A 88 4.17 -2.77 4.93
N VAL A 89 3.36 -2.13 5.78
CA VAL A 89 3.54 -2.05 7.23
C VAL A 89 2.27 -2.54 7.92
N GLY A 90 2.41 -3.33 8.98
CA GLY A 90 1.31 -4.06 9.62
C GLY A 90 1.23 -5.52 9.14
N ASP A 91 0.09 -6.17 9.39
CA ASP A 91 -0.12 -7.59 9.06
C ASP A 91 -0.75 -7.75 7.67
N LEU A 92 0.00 -8.28 6.72
CA LEU A 92 -0.47 -8.53 5.36
C LEU A 92 -1.64 -9.52 5.31
N GLY A 93 -1.83 -10.38 6.32
CA GLY A 93 -3.01 -11.23 6.46
C GLY A 93 -4.33 -10.46 6.58
N ALA A 94 -4.27 -9.15 6.88
CA ALA A 94 -5.43 -8.27 6.84
C ALA A 94 -6.08 -8.19 5.45
N VAL A 95 -5.37 -8.55 4.37
CA VAL A 95 -5.95 -8.61 3.03
C VAL A 95 -6.64 -9.95 2.71
N ASP A 96 -6.73 -10.90 3.63
CA ASP A 96 -7.36 -12.20 3.37
C ASP A 96 -8.88 -12.18 3.61
N GLY A 97 -9.67 -12.87 2.79
CA GLY A 97 -11.15 -12.91 2.95
C GLY A 97 -11.91 -11.84 2.17
N PRO A 98 -13.21 -11.59 2.43
CA PRO A 98 -14.00 -10.63 1.67
C PRO A 98 -13.53 -9.19 1.89
N ARG A 99 -13.42 -8.40 0.80
CA ARG A 99 -12.91 -7.02 0.84
C ARG A 99 -13.79 -6.06 0.06
N VAL A 100 -14.05 -4.89 0.64
CA VAL A 100 -14.77 -3.79 0.00
C VAL A 100 -13.92 -2.53 0.05
N THR A 101 -13.64 -1.94 -1.10
CA THR A 101 -13.02 -0.63 -1.19
C THR A 101 -14.08 0.45 -1.00
N ILE A 102 -13.87 1.36 -0.04
CA ILE A 102 -14.71 2.54 0.17
C ILE A 102 -13.91 3.78 -0.20
N VAL A 103 -14.39 4.57 -1.15
CA VAL A 103 -13.73 5.79 -1.62
C VAL A 103 -14.74 6.92 -1.83
N GLY A 104 -14.25 8.15 -1.84
CA GLY A 104 -15.06 9.30 -2.22
C GLY A 104 -14.39 10.65 -2.07
N SER A 105 -15.21 11.68 -1.98
CA SER A 105 -14.77 13.08 -1.94
C SER A 105 -13.87 13.36 -0.74
N ARG A 106 -12.73 14.04 -1.00
CA ARG A 106 -11.84 14.58 0.04
C ARG A 106 -12.47 15.71 0.87
N ARG A 107 -13.56 16.29 0.34
CA ARG A 107 -14.36 17.36 0.95
C ARG A 107 -15.81 16.91 0.93
N CYS A 108 -16.09 15.79 1.58
CA CYS A 108 -17.41 15.18 1.64
C CYS A 108 -18.37 15.99 2.50
N THR A 109 -19.67 15.80 2.27
CA THR A 109 -20.72 16.31 3.16
C THR A 109 -20.68 15.60 4.52
N ARG A 110 -21.40 16.14 5.51
CA ARG A 110 -21.59 15.45 6.79
C ARG A 110 -22.27 14.10 6.58
N TYR A 111 -23.31 14.06 5.74
CA TYR A 111 -24.00 12.82 5.39
C TYR A 111 -23.06 11.79 4.75
N GLY A 112 -22.26 12.19 3.75
CA GLY A 112 -21.28 11.30 3.14
C GLY A 112 -20.22 10.80 4.11
N ARG A 113 -19.83 11.61 5.10
CA ARG A 113 -18.94 11.20 6.18
C ARG A 113 -19.58 10.15 7.09
N ASP A 114 -20.81 10.40 7.53
CA ASP A 114 -21.54 9.51 8.44
C ASP A 114 -21.80 8.15 7.75
N VAL A 115 -22.23 8.16 6.48
CA VAL A 115 -22.39 6.93 5.67
C VAL A 115 -21.08 6.16 5.52
N ALA A 116 -19.97 6.84 5.23
CA ALA A 116 -18.67 6.19 5.11
C ALA A 116 -18.24 5.53 6.43
N PHE A 117 -18.47 6.21 7.55
CA PHE A 117 -18.19 5.68 8.89
C PHE A 117 -19.05 4.44 9.20
N ASP A 118 -20.37 4.54 9.02
CA ASP A 118 -21.28 3.42 9.29
C ASP A 118 -20.97 2.21 8.39
N LEU A 119 -20.74 2.42 7.09
CA LEU A 119 -20.28 1.34 6.20
C LEU A 119 -18.97 0.72 6.69
N GLY A 120 -18.02 1.54 7.12
CA GLY A 120 -16.74 1.09 7.65
C GLY A 120 -16.92 0.14 8.84
N ARG A 121 -17.74 0.55 9.81
CA ARG A 121 -18.01 -0.21 11.03
C ARG A 121 -18.79 -1.49 10.76
N ASP A 122 -19.89 -1.38 10.03
CA ASP A 122 -20.85 -2.48 9.86
C ASP A 122 -20.24 -3.60 9.00
N LEU A 123 -19.44 -3.24 7.97
CA LEU A 123 -18.70 -4.22 7.17
C LEU A 123 -17.63 -4.93 8.01
N ALA A 124 -16.90 -4.20 8.87
CA ALA A 124 -15.91 -4.80 9.74
C ALA A 124 -16.53 -5.81 10.71
N HIS A 125 -17.68 -5.48 11.32
CA HIS A 125 -18.45 -6.42 12.16
C HIS A 125 -18.95 -7.64 11.39
N ALA A 126 -19.28 -7.47 10.10
CA ALA A 126 -19.67 -8.57 9.22
C ALA A 126 -18.49 -9.44 8.73
N GLY A 127 -17.27 -9.19 9.21
CA GLY A 127 -16.08 -9.94 8.79
C GLY A 127 -15.51 -9.50 7.43
N VAL A 128 -15.96 -8.36 6.89
CA VAL A 128 -15.52 -7.81 5.61
C VAL A 128 -14.46 -6.74 5.84
N ARG A 129 -13.28 -6.87 5.21
CA ARG A 129 -12.23 -5.86 5.32
C ARG A 129 -12.55 -4.66 4.47
N VAL A 130 -12.45 -3.49 5.08
CA VAL A 130 -12.62 -2.23 4.38
C VAL A 130 -11.26 -1.75 3.91
N VAL A 131 -11.18 -1.57 2.60
CA VAL A 131 -10.01 -1.05 1.91
C VAL A 131 -10.23 0.44 1.63
N SER A 132 -9.27 1.30 1.95
CA SER A 132 -9.36 2.71 1.55
C SER A 132 -7.99 3.40 1.47
N GLY A 133 -7.98 4.68 1.13
CA GLY A 133 -6.79 5.40 0.71
C GLY A 133 -6.13 6.28 1.77
N LEU A 134 -6.62 6.30 3.02
CA LEU A 134 -6.23 7.25 4.06
C LEU A 134 -6.30 8.74 3.64
N ALA A 135 -7.07 9.08 2.60
CA ALA A 135 -7.29 10.46 2.23
C ALA A 135 -8.19 11.18 3.25
N LEU A 136 -8.27 12.51 3.14
CA LEU A 136 -9.29 13.28 3.86
C LEU A 136 -10.69 12.84 3.43
N GLY A 137 -11.70 13.10 4.27
CA GLY A 137 -13.10 12.91 3.91
C GLY A 137 -13.56 11.46 4.04
N VAL A 138 -14.09 10.90 2.96
CA VAL A 138 -14.68 9.55 2.96
C VAL A 138 -13.69 8.47 3.42
N ASP A 139 -12.46 8.49 2.90
CA ASP A 139 -11.47 7.47 3.20
C ASP A 139 -11.15 7.39 4.71
N SER A 140 -10.90 8.54 5.35
CA SER A 140 -10.61 8.54 6.79
C SER A 140 -11.82 8.26 7.66
N ALA A 141 -13.03 8.60 7.22
CA ALA A 141 -14.26 8.23 7.90
C ALA A 141 -14.51 6.71 7.86
N ALA A 142 -14.28 6.08 6.71
CA ALA A 142 -14.39 4.63 6.56
C ALA A 142 -13.40 3.89 7.48
N HIS A 143 -12.13 4.29 7.50
CA HIS A 143 -11.16 3.70 8.42
C HIS A 143 -11.50 3.97 9.90
N ALA A 144 -12.01 5.15 10.23
CA ALA A 144 -12.45 5.44 11.60
C ALA A 144 -13.60 4.51 12.03
N GLY A 145 -14.54 4.20 11.13
CA GLY A 145 -15.61 3.25 11.39
C GLY A 145 -15.09 1.83 11.64
N VAL A 146 -14.12 1.38 10.85
CA VAL A 146 -13.48 0.07 11.05
C VAL A 146 -12.79 -0.01 12.42
N LEU A 147 -12.06 1.04 12.81
CA LEU A 147 -11.38 1.07 14.11
C LEU A 147 -12.37 1.16 15.28
N ASP A 148 -13.52 1.81 15.09
CA ASP A 148 -14.62 1.85 16.07
C ASP A 148 -15.28 0.48 16.27
N ALA A 149 -15.24 -0.38 15.26
CA ALA A 149 -15.78 -1.75 15.34
C ALA A 149 -15.05 -2.62 16.37
N GLY A 150 -13.81 -2.27 16.73
CA GLY A 150 -12.99 -2.94 17.74
C GLY A 150 -12.16 -4.12 17.22
N ASP A 151 -11.27 -4.64 18.06
CA ASP A 151 -10.21 -5.58 17.67
C ASP A 151 -10.70 -6.99 17.28
N THR A 152 -11.95 -7.33 17.58
CA THR A 152 -12.57 -8.61 17.16
C THR A 152 -13.20 -8.55 15.78
N ALA A 153 -13.32 -7.35 15.19
CA ALA A 153 -13.86 -7.11 13.86
C ALA A 153 -12.79 -7.33 12.77
N ALA A 154 -13.20 -7.29 11.50
CA ALA A 154 -12.27 -7.40 10.39
C ALA A 154 -11.31 -6.18 10.34
N PRO A 155 -10.01 -6.40 10.11
CA PRO A 155 -9.01 -5.33 10.18
C PRO A 155 -9.10 -4.35 8.99
N PRO A 156 -8.64 -3.11 9.15
CA PRO A 156 -8.57 -2.14 8.07
C PRO A 156 -7.42 -2.44 7.10
N VAL A 157 -7.62 -2.12 5.81
CA VAL A 157 -6.58 -2.19 4.78
C VAL A 157 -6.44 -0.82 4.14
N ALA A 158 -5.30 -0.15 4.32
CA ALA A 158 -5.01 1.07 3.59
C ALA A 158 -4.11 0.79 2.39
N VAL A 159 -4.30 1.52 1.30
CA VAL A 159 -3.34 1.60 0.20
C VAL A 159 -2.97 3.07 0.06
N VAL A 160 -1.70 3.45 -0.07
CA VAL A 160 -1.25 4.85 -0.08
C VAL A 160 -0.36 5.18 -1.27
N GLY A 161 -0.29 6.46 -1.63
CA GLY A 161 0.47 6.96 -2.78
C GLY A 161 1.85 7.54 -2.43
N SER A 162 2.27 7.40 -1.17
CA SER A 162 3.57 7.84 -0.66
C SER A 162 4.39 6.66 -0.15
N GLY A 163 5.68 6.86 0.07
CA GLY A 163 6.50 5.92 0.84
C GLY A 163 5.90 5.71 2.23
N LEU A 164 6.04 4.51 2.79
CA LEU A 164 5.41 4.16 4.07
C LEU A 164 6.02 4.89 5.28
N ASP A 165 7.16 5.55 5.09
CA ASP A 165 7.82 6.49 6.00
C ASP A 165 7.34 7.96 5.82
N VAL A 166 6.51 8.23 4.81
CA VAL A 166 6.00 9.57 4.49
C VAL A 166 4.48 9.61 4.67
N VAL A 167 4.04 9.93 5.89
CA VAL A 167 2.62 10.06 6.23
C VAL A 167 1.97 11.19 5.42
N TYR A 168 0.92 10.86 4.67
CA TYR A 168 0.11 11.83 3.95
C TYR A 168 -1.38 11.45 3.96
N PRO A 169 -2.28 12.40 4.29
CA PRO A 169 -2.00 13.76 4.76
C PRO A 169 -1.44 13.75 6.20
N ARG A 170 -0.58 14.73 6.55
CA ARG A 170 0.02 14.84 7.89
C ARG A 170 -1.01 14.88 9.02
N ALA A 171 -2.20 15.44 8.75
CA ALA A 171 -3.31 15.50 9.70
C ALA A 171 -3.86 14.10 10.09
N HIS A 172 -3.48 13.04 9.38
CA HIS A 172 -3.91 11.68 9.64
C HIS A 172 -2.79 10.80 10.22
N ALA A 173 -1.74 11.39 10.80
CA ALA A 173 -0.66 10.62 11.44
C ALA A 173 -1.15 9.63 12.50
N ARG A 174 -2.08 10.05 13.36
CA ARG A 174 -2.67 9.14 14.37
C ARG A 174 -3.49 8.03 13.72
N LEU A 175 -4.33 8.37 12.74
CA LEU A 175 -5.16 7.39 12.03
C LEU A 175 -4.30 6.37 11.27
N TRP A 176 -3.22 6.85 10.64
CA TRP A 176 -2.23 6.01 9.97
C TRP A 176 -1.63 5.00 10.94
N GLU A 177 -1.15 5.43 12.11
CA GLU A 177 -0.59 4.55 13.13
C GLU A 177 -1.60 3.51 13.61
N GLN A 178 -2.86 3.92 13.85
CA GLN A 178 -3.94 3.02 14.25
C GLN A 178 -4.23 1.96 13.17
N VAL A 179 -4.29 2.35 11.89
CA VAL A 179 -4.51 1.41 10.78
C VAL A 179 -3.32 0.47 10.60
N ALA A 180 -2.09 0.97 10.69
CA ALA A 180 -0.89 0.14 10.60
C ALA A 180 -0.79 -0.88 11.76
N THR A 181 -1.31 -0.53 12.93
CA THR A 181 -1.31 -1.39 14.12
C THR A 181 -2.41 -2.45 14.06
N ALA A 182 -3.63 -2.04 13.68
CA ALA A 182 -4.80 -2.93 13.65
C ALA A 182 -4.91 -3.78 12.38
N GLY A 183 -4.25 -3.37 11.30
CA GLY A 183 -4.35 -4.02 9.99
C GLY A 183 -3.09 -3.82 9.17
N VAL A 184 -3.23 -3.29 7.95
CA VAL A 184 -2.08 -3.11 7.04
C VAL A 184 -2.19 -1.83 6.21
N ILE A 185 -1.05 -1.21 5.93
CA ILE A 185 -0.91 -0.14 4.94
C ILE A 185 0.01 -0.63 3.83
N LEU A 186 -0.49 -0.56 2.59
CA LEU A 186 0.17 -0.99 1.37
C LEU A 186 0.63 0.22 0.55
N SER A 187 1.78 0.13 -0.10
CA SER A 187 2.25 1.11 -1.07
C SER A 187 3.06 0.45 -2.18
N GLU A 188 3.05 1.06 -3.36
CA GLU A 188 4.01 0.74 -4.44
C GLU A 188 5.16 1.77 -4.48
N ALA A 189 5.06 2.84 -3.69
CA ALA A 189 6.08 3.88 -3.66
C ALA A 189 7.22 3.48 -2.69
N PRO A 190 8.49 3.63 -3.09
CA PRO A 190 9.64 3.32 -2.24
C PRO A 190 9.72 4.28 -1.04
N LEU A 191 10.54 3.95 -0.04
CA LEU A 191 10.81 4.86 1.08
C LEU A 191 11.24 6.25 0.59
N GLY A 192 10.80 7.29 1.32
CA GLY A 192 11.04 8.69 1.03
C GLY A 192 10.21 9.26 -0.13
N ALA A 193 9.45 8.42 -0.86
CA ALA A 193 8.64 8.88 -1.98
C ALA A 193 7.54 9.83 -1.51
N ARG A 194 7.53 11.03 -2.09
CA ARG A 194 6.55 12.08 -1.77
C ARG A 194 5.20 11.80 -2.44
N PRO A 195 4.09 12.30 -1.85
CA PRO A 195 2.73 12.14 -2.37
C PRO A 195 2.48 13.04 -3.60
N GLU A 196 3.17 12.75 -4.70
CA GLU A 196 3.06 13.49 -5.96
C GLU A 196 1.69 13.27 -6.62
N PRO A 197 1.11 14.27 -7.33
CA PRO A 197 -0.23 14.18 -7.89
C PRO A 197 -0.50 12.94 -8.75
N TRP A 198 0.48 12.49 -9.53
CA TRP A 198 0.35 11.32 -10.41
C TRP A 198 0.28 9.98 -9.64
N ARG A 199 0.75 9.94 -8.39
CA ARG A 199 0.73 8.73 -7.57
C ARG A 199 -0.67 8.41 -7.04
N PHE A 200 -1.58 9.38 -6.94
CA PHE A 200 -2.93 9.09 -6.47
C PHE A 200 -3.75 8.29 -7.48
N PRO A 201 -3.82 8.67 -8.78
CA PRO A 201 -4.43 7.81 -9.79
C PRO A 201 -3.73 6.44 -9.88
N ALA A 202 -2.39 6.42 -9.86
CA ALA A 202 -1.63 5.18 -9.90
C ALA A 202 -1.92 4.26 -8.70
N ARG A 203 -2.16 4.82 -7.51
CA ARG A 203 -2.56 4.06 -6.31
C ARG A 203 -3.98 3.52 -6.44
N ASN A 204 -4.90 4.27 -7.05
CA ASN A 204 -6.32 3.89 -7.09
C ASN A 204 -6.58 2.58 -7.82
N ARG A 205 -5.75 2.21 -8.80
CA ARG A 205 -5.85 0.88 -9.43
C ARG A 205 -5.62 -0.26 -8.43
N ILE A 206 -4.74 -0.06 -7.44
CA ILE A 206 -4.45 -1.05 -6.39
C ILE A 206 -5.63 -1.17 -5.42
N LEU A 207 -6.28 -0.04 -5.09
CA LEU A 207 -7.54 -0.06 -4.32
C LEU A 207 -8.63 -0.86 -5.03
N ALA A 208 -8.75 -0.70 -6.35
CA ALA A 208 -9.71 -1.46 -7.14
C ALA A 208 -9.33 -2.95 -7.21
N ALA A 209 -8.05 -3.26 -7.44
CA ALA A 209 -7.56 -4.62 -7.63
C ALA A 209 -7.63 -5.47 -6.36
N VAL A 210 -7.32 -4.89 -5.19
CA VAL A 210 -7.29 -5.67 -3.94
C VAL A 210 -8.70 -6.01 -3.44
N ALA A 211 -9.74 -5.27 -3.83
CA ALA A 211 -11.09 -5.46 -3.33
C ALA A 211 -11.97 -6.32 -4.24
N ASN A 212 -13.01 -6.94 -3.67
CA ASN A 212 -14.03 -7.65 -4.43
C ASN A 212 -15.11 -6.70 -4.97
N VAL A 213 -15.37 -5.61 -4.26
CA VAL A 213 -16.36 -4.58 -4.60
C VAL A 213 -15.79 -3.21 -4.30
N VAL A 214 -16.14 -2.21 -5.11
CA VAL A 214 -15.82 -0.79 -4.88
C VAL A 214 -17.10 -0.01 -4.63
N VAL A 215 -17.16 0.71 -3.53
CA VAL A 215 -18.25 1.61 -3.15
C VAL A 215 -17.74 3.05 -3.22
N VAL A 216 -18.40 3.85 -4.04
CA VAL A 216 -18.18 5.30 -4.11
C VAL A 216 -19.27 5.99 -3.28
N VAL A 217 -18.92 6.49 -2.11
CA VAL A 217 -19.91 7.08 -1.17
C VAL A 217 -20.38 8.45 -1.64
N GLU A 218 -19.44 9.28 -2.07
CA GLU A 218 -19.73 10.61 -2.57
C GLU A 218 -18.69 10.97 -3.61
N SER A 219 -19.12 11.47 -4.76
CA SER A 219 -18.24 12.06 -5.76
C SER A 219 -18.80 13.42 -6.17
N ARG A 220 -17.93 14.35 -6.52
CA ARG A 220 -18.34 15.60 -7.16
C ARG A 220 -18.45 15.33 -8.66
N ALA A 221 -19.58 15.72 -9.24
CA ALA A 221 -19.72 15.83 -10.69
C ALA A 221 -18.85 16.97 -11.22
#